data_AF-A0A3Q2U2X4-F1
#
_entry.id   AF-A0A3Q2U2X4-F1
#
_cell.length_a   1.000
_cell.length_b   1.000
_cell.length_c   1.000
_cell.angle_alpha   90.00
_cell.angle_beta   90.00
_cell.angle_gamma   90.00
#
_symmetry.space_group_name_H-M   'P 1'
#
loop_
_entity.id
_entity.type
_entity.pdbx_description
1 polymer ?
#
loop_
_entity_poly.entity_id
_entity_poly.type
_entity_poly.pdbx_seq_one_letter_code
_entity_poly.pdbx_strand_id
1 'polypeptide(L)'
;MGLLTILKKMKQKEREMRLLMLGLDNAGKTTILKKFNGEDVSTISPTLGFNIETLEHRGFKLNIWDVGGQKSLRSYWRNYFESTDGLVWVVDSADRLRLEDCRQELSSLLLEERLAGATLLVFANKQDLPGALSKEAIREVGPLQMKSRGPFFVRCLKHPRSNDTSKMISSG
;
A
#
# COMPACT_ATOMS: atom_id res chain seq x y z
N MET A 1 23.53 19.62 -7.56
CA MET A 1 23.55 18.21 -8.04
C MET A 1 23.96 17.32 -6.87
N GLY A 2 22.99 16.93 -6.03
CA GLY A 2 23.25 16.55 -4.63
C GLY A 2 23.15 15.05 -4.30
N LEU A 3 23.48 14.72 -3.04
CA LEU A 3 23.51 13.40 -2.40
C LEU A 3 22.29 12.50 -2.73
N LEU A 4 21.08 13.06 -2.76
CA LEU A 4 19.85 12.34 -3.11
C LEU A 4 19.92 11.67 -4.49
N THR A 5 20.59 12.31 -5.45
CA THR A 5 20.76 11.78 -6.80
C THR A 5 21.68 10.57 -6.82
N ILE A 6 22.71 10.57 -5.97
CA ILE A 6 23.66 9.47 -5.82
C ILE A 6 22.96 8.28 -5.16
N LEU A 7 22.24 8.53 -4.06
CA LEU A 7 21.45 7.50 -3.37
C LEU A 7 20.41 6.85 -4.31
N LYS A 8 19.71 7.65 -5.12
CA LYS A 8 18.75 7.14 -6.10
C LYS A 8 19.41 6.28 -7.18
N LYS A 9 20.60 6.67 -7.65
CA LYS A 9 21.38 5.89 -8.64
C LYS A 9 21.91 4.59 -8.04
N MET A 10 22.35 4.60 -6.78
CA MET A 10 22.80 3.39 -6.07
C MET A 10 21.64 2.39 -5.91
N LYS A 11 20.47 2.84 -5.44
CA LYS A 11 19.28 1.96 -5.36
C LYS A 11 18.84 1.41 -6.72
N GLN A 12 18.92 2.22 -7.78
CA GLN A 12 18.66 1.73 -9.14
C GLN A 12 19.64 0.66 -9.60
N LYS A 13 20.90 0.72 -9.12
CA LYS A 13 21.93 -0.28 -9.43
C LYS A 13 21.73 -1.57 -8.63
N GLU A 14 21.35 -1.46 -7.37
CA GLU A 14 21.06 -2.60 -6.48
C GLU A 14 19.77 -3.33 -6.90
N ARG A 15 18.80 -2.60 -7.50
CA ARG A 15 17.50 -3.14 -7.94
C ARG A 15 16.72 -3.81 -6.82
N GLU A 16 16.93 -3.38 -5.59
CA GLU A 16 16.17 -3.80 -4.41
C GLU A 16 15.41 -2.60 -3.82
N MET A 17 14.16 -2.83 -3.43
CA MET A 17 13.31 -1.79 -2.85
C MET A 17 12.60 -2.31 -1.61
N ARG A 18 12.54 -1.49 -0.56
CA ARG A 18 11.74 -1.79 0.63
C ARG A 18 10.39 -1.09 0.55
N LEU A 19 9.32 -1.88 0.47
CA LEU A 19 7.95 -1.38 0.47
C LEU A 19 7.28 -1.68 1.80
N LEU A 20 6.56 -0.70 2.33
CA LEU A 20 5.75 -0.84 3.53
C LEU A 20 4.27 -0.83 3.14
N MET A 21 3.53 -1.90 3.43
CA MET A 21 2.11 -2.01 3.12
C MET A 21 1.26 -1.79 4.37
N LEU A 22 0.54 -0.67 4.41
CA LEU A 22 -0.33 -0.25 5.52
C LEU A 22 -1.75 0.03 5.03
N GLY A 23 -2.66 0.22 5.98
CA GLY A 23 -4.10 0.37 5.76
C GLY A 23 -4.87 -0.23 6.92
N LEU A 24 -6.15 0.09 7.04
CA LEU A 24 -6.98 -0.45 8.11
C LEU A 24 -7.05 -1.99 8.05
N ASP A 25 -7.47 -2.61 9.16
CA ASP A 25 -7.86 -4.01 9.15
C ASP A 25 -8.97 -4.27 8.12
N ASN A 26 -8.98 -5.49 7.58
CA ASN A 26 -9.88 -5.92 6.51
C ASN A 26 -9.73 -5.17 5.16
N ALA A 27 -8.79 -4.24 5.01
CA ALA A 27 -8.56 -3.55 3.73
C ALA A 27 -8.09 -4.49 2.58
N GLY A 28 -7.56 -5.67 2.92
CA GLY A 28 -7.12 -6.69 1.96
C GLY A 28 -5.62 -6.72 1.66
N LYS A 29 -4.78 -6.17 2.55
CA LYS A 29 -3.32 -6.08 2.39
C LYS A 29 -2.65 -7.44 2.11
N THR A 30 -2.78 -8.37 3.05
CA THR A 30 -2.26 -9.74 2.93
C THR A 30 -2.82 -10.47 1.70
N THR A 31 -4.10 -10.26 1.38
CA THR A 31 -4.75 -10.85 0.20
C THR A 31 -4.12 -10.37 -1.10
N ILE A 32 -3.83 -9.07 -1.22
CA ILE A 32 -3.16 -8.48 -2.38
C ILE A 32 -1.76 -9.10 -2.54
N LEU A 33 -1.00 -9.18 -1.44
CA LEU A 33 0.36 -9.68 -1.44
C LEU A 33 0.43 -11.15 -1.86
N LYS A 34 -0.35 -12.01 -1.20
CA LYS A 34 -0.46 -13.45 -1.53
C LYS A 34 -0.88 -13.67 -2.98
N LYS A 35 -1.83 -12.86 -3.47
CA LYS A 35 -2.26 -12.91 -4.86
C LYS A 35 -1.13 -12.58 -5.84
N PHE A 36 -0.31 -11.58 -5.57
CA PHE A 36 0.86 -11.29 -6.41
C PHE A 36 1.87 -12.45 -6.44
N ASN A 37 1.98 -13.22 -5.35
CA ASN A 37 2.76 -14.45 -5.28
C ASN A 37 2.09 -15.67 -5.93
N GLY A 38 0.83 -15.58 -6.38
CA GLY A 38 0.07 -16.73 -6.87
C GLY A 38 -0.31 -17.73 -5.78
N GLU A 39 -0.32 -17.31 -4.51
CA GLU A 39 -0.73 -18.14 -3.38
C GLU A 39 -2.24 -18.24 -3.23
N ASP A 40 -2.70 -19.29 -2.54
CA ASP A 40 -4.10 -19.40 -2.14
C ASP A 40 -4.49 -18.32 -1.12
N VAL A 41 -5.69 -17.78 -1.31
CA VAL A 41 -6.26 -16.72 -0.48
C VAL A 41 -7.59 -17.10 0.16
N SER A 42 -7.97 -18.37 0.10
CA SER A 42 -9.24 -18.86 0.65
C SER A 42 -9.34 -18.73 2.18
N THR A 43 -8.21 -18.80 2.89
CA THR A 43 -8.13 -18.91 4.35
C THR A 43 -7.25 -17.83 5.00
N ILE A 44 -7.47 -16.55 4.66
CA ILE A 44 -6.71 -15.44 5.25
C ILE A 44 -7.32 -14.98 6.58
N SER A 45 -6.54 -15.10 7.65
CA SER A 45 -6.87 -14.58 8.98
C SER A 45 -6.31 -13.15 9.18
N PRO A 46 -6.85 -12.37 10.14
CA PRO A 46 -6.29 -11.05 10.48
C PRO A 46 -4.83 -11.14 10.93
N THR A 47 -3.96 -10.30 10.37
CA THR A 47 -2.54 -10.22 10.74
C THR A 47 -2.38 -9.54 12.10
N LEU A 48 -1.82 -10.26 13.07
CA LEU A 48 -1.56 -9.76 14.44
C LEU A 48 -0.20 -9.08 14.62
N GLY A 49 0.67 -9.17 13.62
CA GLY A 49 2.01 -8.58 13.63
C GLY A 49 2.38 -8.07 12.24
N PHE A 50 3.36 -8.70 11.61
CA PHE A 50 3.76 -8.40 10.24
C PHE A 50 4.22 -9.67 9.52
N ASN A 51 4.15 -9.64 8.19
CA ASN A 51 4.78 -10.60 7.29
C ASN A 51 5.77 -9.87 6.39
N ILE A 52 6.82 -10.57 5.95
CA ILE A 52 7.77 -10.05 4.96
C ILE A 52 7.74 -11.00 3.76
N GLU A 53 7.43 -10.46 2.59
CA GLU A 53 7.47 -11.19 1.32
C GLU A 53 8.39 -10.49 0.34
N THR A 54 9.12 -11.27 -0.46
CA THR A 54 9.97 -10.73 -1.51
C THR A 54 9.35 -11.04 -2.87
N LEU A 55 8.96 -9.99 -3.61
CA LEU A 55 8.46 -10.13 -4.98
C LEU A 55 9.54 -9.77 -5.99
N GLU A 56 9.70 -10.57 -7.04
CA GLU A 56 10.48 -10.17 -8.21
C GLU A 56 9.58 -9.55 -9.27
N HIS A 57 9.81 -8.28 -9.62
CA HIS A 57 9.05 -7.60 -10.66
C HIS A 57 9.94 -6.76 -11.55
N ARG A 58 9.93 -7.02 -12.86
CA ARG A 58 10.73 -6.30 -13.87
C ARG A 58 12.21 -6.22 -13.47
N GLY A 59 12.74 -7.30 -12.91
CA GLY A 59 14.11 -7.43 -12.40
C GLY A 59 14.43 -6.60 -11.16
N PHE A 60 13.42 -6.06 -10.47
CA PHE A 60 13.58 -5.53 -9.12
C PHE A 60 13.15 -6.57 -8.10
N LYS A 61 13.84 -6.65 -6.96
CA LYS A 61 13.37 -7.35 -5.77
C LYS A 61 12.64 -6.34 -4.87
N LEU A 62 11.38 -6.62 -4.58
CA LEU A 62 10.52 -5.79 -3.74
C LEU A 62 10.34 -6.50 -2.41
N ASN A 63 11.00 -6.02 -1.37
CA ASN A 63 10.87 -6.52 -0.01
C ASN A 63 9.68 -5.82 0.65
N ILE A 64 8.54 -6.51 0.73
CA ILE A 64 7.27 -5.95 1.17
C ILE A 64 6.98 -6.34 2.61
N TRP A 65 6.81 -5.34 3.47
CA TRP A 65 6.40 -5.49 4.86
C TRP A 65 4.88 -5.29 4.96
N ASP A 66 4.12 -6.39 5.09
CA ASP A 66 2.67 -6.37 5.32
C ASP A 66 2.37 -6.35 6.82
N VAL A 67 1.80 -5.25 7.32
CA VAL A 67 1.62 -5.04 8.77
C VAL A 67 0.13 -5.06 9.14
N GLY A 68 -0.19 -5.66 10.29
CA GLY A 68 -1.54 -5.70 10.85
C GLY A 68 -2.18 -4.31 10.97
N GLY A 69 -3.46 -4.20 10.58
CA GLY A 69 -4.19 -2.92 10.54
C GLY A 69 -5.21 -2.72 11.65
N GLN A 70 -5.34 -3.69 12.57
CA GLN A 70 -6.29 -3.59 13.68
C GLN A 70 -5.94 -2.39 14.54
N LYS A 71 -6.96 -1.68 15.02
CA LYS A 71 -6.78 -0.43 15.80
C LYS A 71 -5.79 -0.56 16.96
N SER A 72 -5.81 -1.68 17.68
CA SER A 72 -4.88 -1.99 18.78
C SER A 72 -3.42 -2.14 18.34
N LEU A 73 -3.17 -2.42 17.06
CA LEU A 73 -1.84 -2.67 16.50
C LEU A 73 -1.23 -1.46 15.78
N ARG A 74 -2.04 -0.45 15.42
CA ARG A 74 -1.59 0.69 14.59
C ARG A 74 -0.48 1.52 15.25
N SER A 75 -0.43 1.56 16.58
CA SER A 75 0.63 2.23 17.35
C SER A 75 2.03 1.63 17.13
N TYR A 76 2.11 0.40 16.62
CA TYR A 76 3.37 -0.27 16.27
C TYR A 76 3.81 -0.03 14.82
N TRP A 77 3.00 0.58 13.96
CA TRP A 77 3.38 0.88 12.56
C TRP A 77 4.69 1.67 12.46
N ARG A 78 4.90 2.59 13.40
CA ARG A 78 6.10 3.43 13.50
C ARG A 78 7.41 2.67 13.64
N ASN A 79 7.35 1.40 14.03
CA ASN A 79 8.53 0.54 14.13
C ASN A 79 9.06 0.11 12.75
N TYR A 80 8.28 0.33 11.68
CA TYR A 80 8.60 -0.14 10.33
C TYR A 80 8.88 0.98 9.32
N PHE A 81 8.88 2.25 9.74
CA PHE A 81 9.02 3.40 8.83
C PHE A 81 10.43 3.58 8.28
N GLU A 82 11.46 3.23 9.05
CA GLU A 82 12.84 3.43 8.64
C GLU A 82 13.18 2.68 7.34
N SER A 83 14.00 3.32 6.51
CA SER A 83 14.46 2.76 5.24
C SER A 83 13.35 2.36 4.26
N THR A 84 12.15 2.97 4.35
CA THR A 84 11.04 2.73 3.42
C THR A 84 11.24 3.49 2.10
N ASP A 85 11.27 2.78 0.98
CA ASP A 85 11.32 3.37 -0.36
C ASP A 85 9.94 3.76 -0.89
N GLY A 86 8.92 2.98 -0.53
CA GLY A 86 7.55 3.20 -0.94
C GLY A 86 6.56 2.77 0.13
N LEU A 87 5.56 3.62 0.35
CA LEU A 87 4.41 3.32 1.18
C LEU A 87 3.26 2.88 0.27
N VAL A 88 2.76 1.66 0.48
CA VAL A 88 1.55 1.15 -0.16
C VAL A 88 0.40 1.28 0.84
N TRP A 89 -0.54 2.17 0.58
CA TRP A 89 -1.73 2.38 1.39
C TRP A 89 -2.94 1.68 0.77
N VAL A 90 -3.52 0.69 1.47
CA VAL A 90 -4.66 -0.08 0.96
C VAL A 90 -5.95 0.41 1.59
N VAL A 91 -6.93 0.73 0.74
CA VAL A 91 -8.26 1.22 1.13
C VAL A 91 -9.31 0.19 0.71
N ASP A 92 -10.18 -0.20 1.65
CA ASP A 92 -11.43 -0.88 1.29
C ASP A 92 -12.39 0.13 0.69
N SER A 93 -12.62 0.05 -0.63
CA SER A 93 -13.44 1.05 -1.32
C SER A 93 -14.94 0.88 -1.05
N ALA A 94 -15.37 -0.27 -0.52
CA ALA A 94 -16.76 -0.53 -0.18
C ALA A 94 -17.10 -0.11 1.27
N ASP A 95 -16.10 0.10 2.13
CA ASP A 95 -16.28 0.43 3.54
C ASP A 95 -16.39 1.94 3.78
N ARG A 96 -17.56 2.50 3.43
CA ARG A 96 -17.81 3.93 3.53
C ARG A 96 -17.80 4.46 4.97
N LEU A 97 -18.16 3.62 5.93
CA LEU A 97 -18.26 4.00 7.35
C LEU A 97 -16.89 4.28 7.97
N ARG A 98 -15.84 3.61 7.49
CA ARG A 98 -14.46 3.77 8.00
C ARG A 98 -13.56 4.64 7.12
N LEU A 99 -14.11 5.32 6.12
CA LEU A 99 -13.32 6.20 5.25
C LEU A 99 -12.67 7.35 6.01
N GLU A 100 -13.36 7.93 6.99
CA GLU A 100 -12.80 9.02 7.79
C GLU A 100 -11.66 8.53 8.71
N ASP A 101 -11.79 7.35 9.33
CA ASP A 101 -10.70 6.68 10.07
C ASP A 101 -9.51 6.42 9.13
N CYS A 102 -9.77 5.89 7.93
CA CYS A 102 -8.75 5.65 6.92
C CYS A 102 -8.02 6.95 6.50
N ARG A 103 -8.78 8.04 6.34
CA ARG A 103 -8.25 9.36 5.99
C ARG A 103 -7.35 9.92 7.10
N GLN A 104 -7.78 9.83 8.36
CA GLN A 104 -7.03 10.34 9.50
C GLN A 104 -5.71 9.59 9.72
N GLU A 105 -5.74 8.26 9.60
CA GLU A 105 -4.54 7.42 9.71
C GLU A 105 -3.54 7.74 8.59
N LEU A 106 -3.99 7.83 7.33
CA LEU A 106 -3.10 8.23 6.23
C LEU A 106 -2.55 9.65 6.43
N SER A 107 -3.37 10.59 6.91
CA SER A 107 -2.92 11.97 7.18
C SER A 107 -1.79 11.99 8.18
N SER A 108 -1.92 11.21 9.26
CA SER A 108 -0.90 11.09 10.31
C SER A 108 0.40 10.49 9.76
N LEU A 109 0.30 9.45 8.92
CA LEU A 109 1.46 8.83 8.26
C LEU A 109 2.20 9.80 7.34
N LEU A 110 1.50 10.70 6.64
CA LEU A 110 2.13 11.67 5.74
C LEU A 110 2.88 12.79 6.46
N LEU A 111 2.68 12.94 7.76
CA LEU A 111 3.42 13.88 8.60
C LEU A 111 4.69 13.25 9.20
N GLU A 112 4.90 11.94 9.06
CA GLU A 112 6.06 11.25 9.62
C GLU A 112 7.32 11.55 8.81
N GLU A 113 8.31 12.19 9.45
CA GLU A 113 9.58 12.54 8.82
C GLU A 113 10.36 11.31 8.30
N ARG A 114 10.21 10.16 8.97
CA ARG A 114 10.84 8.90 8.55
C ARG A 114 10.27 8.35 7.24
N LEU A 115 9.13 8.87 6.79
CA LEU A 115 8.51 8.57 5.49
C LEU A 115 8.70 9.72 4.48
N ALA A 116 9.38 10.81 4.86
CA ALA A 116 9.64 11.96 4.00
C ALA A 116 10.66 11.60 2.89
N GLY A 117 10.17 10.97 1.84
CA GLY A 117 10.98 10.47 0.72
C GLY A 117 10.42 9.21 0.10
N ALA A 118 9.56 8.48 0.84
CA ALA A 118 8.86 7.33 0.31
C ALA A 118 7.86 7.76 -0.77
N THR A 119 7.79 6.98 -1.85
CA THR A 119 6.72 7.14 -2.86
C THR A 119 5.42 6.59 -2.30
N LEU A 120 4.31 7.33 -2.40
CA LEU A 120 3.00 6.84 -1.98
C LEU A 120 2.26 6.19 -3.15
N LEU A 121 1.87 4.94 -2.97
CA LEU A 121 0.91 4.21 -3.81
C LEU A 121 -0.35 3.92 -3.00
N VAL A 122 -1.51 4.37 -3.48
CA VAL A 122 -2.80 4.03 -2.89
C VAL A 122 -3.49 2.97 -3.73
N PHE A 123 -3.88 1.86 -3.08
CA PHE A 123 -4.78 0.87 -3.67
C PHE A 123 -6.21 1.10 -3.22
N ALA A 124 -7.05 1.53 -4.16
CA ALA A 124 -8.51 1.50 -4.01
C ALA A 124 -8.98 0.05 -4.27
N ASN A 125 -9.02 -0.75 -3.21
CA ASN A 125 -9.27 -2.20 -3.26
C ASN A 125 -10.77 -2.54 -3.16
N LYS A 126 -11.11 -3.80 -3.46
CA LYS A 126 -12.48 -4.37 -3.42
C LYS A 126 -13.46 -3.72 -4.40
N GLN A 127 -12.96 -3.31 -5.56
CA GLN A 127 -13.75 -2.71 -6.65
C GLN A 127 -14.76 -3.67 -7.30
N ASP A 128 -14.71 -4.95 -6.94
CA ASP A 128 -15.67 -5.99 -7.31
C ASP A 128 -16.95 -5.97 -6.45
N LEU A 129 -16.93 -5.31 -5.28
CA LEU A 129 -18.08 -5.25 -4.40
C LEU A 129 -19.07 -4.15 -4.80
N PRO A 130 -20.39 -4.38 -4.62
CA PRO A 130 -21.38 -3.34 -4.82
C PRO A 130 -21.15 -2.18 -3.82
N GLY A 131 -21.29 -0.96 -4.30
CA GLY A 131 -21.09 0.24 -3.49
C GLY A 131 -19.63 0.70 -3.33
N ALA A 132 -18.67 -0.01 -3.92
CA ALA A 132 -17.27 0.41 -3.98
C ALA A 132 -17.13 1.80 -4.60
N LEU A 133 -16.40 2.69 -3.93
CA LEU A 133 -16.08 4.03 -4.42
C LEU A 133 -15.11 3.98 -5.60
N SER A 134 -15.26 4.91 -6.55
CA SER A 134 -14.32 5.03 -7.67
C SER A 134 -12.94 5.54 -7.22
N LYS A 135 -11.92 5.41 -8.09
CA LYS A 135 -10.59 5.99 -7.83
C LYS A 135 -10.65 7.49 -7.57
N GLU A 136 -11.53 8.20 -8.28
CA GLU A 136 -11.73 9.64 -8.13
C GLU A 136 -12.29 9.97 -6.76
N ALA A 137 -13.33 9.26 -6.32
CA ALA A 137 -13.90 9.46 -4.98
C ALA A 137 -12.89 9.14 -3.87
N ILE A 138 -12.12 8.05 -3.99
CA ILE A 138 -11.04 7.75 -3.03
C ILE A 138 -9.97 8.85 -3.03
N ARG A 139 -9.67 9.41 -4.21
CA ARG A 139 -8.73 10.53 -4.34
C ARG A 139 -9.23 11.81 -3.69
N GLU A 140 -10.52 12.09 -3.77
CA GLU A 140 -11.15 13.27 -3.18
C GLU A 140 -11.31 13.16 -1.66
N VAL A 141 -11.58 11.95 -1.13
CA VAL A 141 -11.77 11.70 0.30
C VAL A 141 -10.47 11.71 1.08
N GLY A 142 -9.34 11.32 0.47
CA GLY A 142 -8.06 11.26 1.19
C GLY A 142 -7.50 12.64 1.57
N PRO A 143 -6.47 12.72 2.43
CA PRO A 143 -5.65 13.94 2.64
C PRO A 143 -4.85 14.35 1.38
N LEU A 144 -5.26 13.89 0.21
CA LEU A 144 -4.58 13.93 -1.07
C LEU A 144 -4.63 15.30 -1.73
N GLN A 145 -5.38 16.25 -1.15
CA GLN A 145 -5.25 17.68 -1.43
C GLN A 145 -4.02 18.29 -0.73
N MET A 146 -3.50 17.66 0.32
CA MET A 146 -2.29 18.08 1.03
C MET A 146 -1.10 17.60 0.20
N LYS A 147 -0.43 18.54 -0.48
CA LYS A 147 0.73 18.30 -1.36
C LYS A 147 1.69 17.27 -0.73
N SER A 148 1.65 16.03 -1.20
CA SER A 148 2.66 15.03 -0.85
C SER A 148 4.02 15.60 -1.26
N ARG A 149 5.01 15.54 -0.37
CA ARG A 149 6.38 16.03 -0.67
C ARG A 149 7.12 15.15 -1.70
N GLY A 150 6.48 14.07 -2.18
CA GLY A 150 7.01 13.12 -3.17
C GLY A 150 5.95 12.63 -4.17
N PRO A 151 6.33 11.78 -5.15
CA PRO A 151 5.44 11.26 -6.18
C PRO A 151 4.31 10.40 -5.60
N PHE A 152 3.12 10.53 -6.19
CA PHE A 152 1.86 9.97 -5.70
C PHE A 152 1.11 9.25 -6.83
N PHE A 153 0.63 8.03 -6.55
CA PHE A 153 -0.14 7.22 -7.50
C PHE A 153 -1.36 6.59 -6.83
N VAL A 154 -2.50 6.55 -7.55
CA VAL A 154 -3.68 5.77 -7.16
C VAL A 154 -3.90 4.67 -8.19
N ARG A 155 -4.08 3.43 -7.72
CA ARG A 155 -4.42 2.27 -8.55
C ARG A 155 -5.67 1.60 -8.01
N CYS A 156 -6.59 1.23 -8.89
CA CYS A 156 -7.72 0.38 -8.54
C CYS A 156 -7.30 -1.09 -8.55
N LEU A 157 -7.78 -1.83 -7.57
CA LEU A 157 -7.68 -3.28 -7.53
C LEU A 157 -9.06 -3.91 -7.51
N LYS A 158 -9.31 -4.78 -8.48
CA LYS A 158 -10.46 -5.72 -8.49
C LYS A 158 -9.94 -7.08 -8.07
N HIS A 159 -10.69 -7.81 -7.25
CA HIS A 159 -10.41 -9.23 -7.07
C HIS A 159 -10.92 -9.99 -8.31
N PRO A 160 -10.04 -10.48 -9.19
CA PRO A 160 -10.49 -11.24 -10.35
C PRO A 160 -11.02 -12.59 -9.86
N ARG A 161 -12.03 -13.11 -10.53
CA ARG A 161 -12.55 -14.47 -10.31
C ARG A 161 -11.56 -15.57 -10.77
N SER A 162 -10.46 -15.19 -11.41
CA SER A 162 -9.40 -16.06 -11.95
C SER A 162 -8.03 -15.70 -11.38
N ASN A 163 -7.10 -16.65 -11.30
CA ASN A 163 -5.71 -16.48 -10.81
C ASN A 163 -4.80 -15.59 -11.67
N ASP A 164 -5.32 -14.98 -12.73
CA ASP A 164 -4.56 -14.06 -13.59
C ASP A 164 -4.35 -12.70 -12.89
N THR A 165 -3.15 -12.51 -12.33
CA THR A 165 -2.74 -11.30 -11.61
C THR A 165 -2.57 -10.09 -12.53
N SER A 166 -2.41 -10.29 -13.85
CA SER A 166 -2.31 -9.20 -14.83
C SER A 166 -3.60 -8.36 -14.90
N LYS A 167 -4.73 -8.96 -14.50
CA LYS A 167 -6.06 -8.31 -14.45
C LYS A 167 -6.36 -7.63 -13.11
N MET A 168 -5.51 -7.77 -12.10
CA MET A 168 -5.74 -7.15 -10.78
C MET A 168 -5.60 -5.64 -10.82
N ILE A 169 -4.60 -5.15 -11.56
CA ILE A 169 -4.35 -3.73 -11.71
C ILE A 169 -5.06 -3.27 -12.98
N SER A 170 -6.20 -2.60 -12.85
CA SER A 170 -6.79 -1.94 -14.01
C SER A 170 -5.83 -0.86 -14.51
N SER A 171 -5.51 -0.88 -15.80
CA SER A 171 -4.86 0.23 -16.49
C SER A 171 -5.77 1.45 -16.37
N GLY A 172 -5.43 2.31 -15.41
CA GLY A 172 -6.08 3.59 -15.18
C GLY A 172 -5.47 4.68 -16.01
#